data_AF-A0A271IZ46-F1
#
_entry.id   AF-A0A271IZ46-F1
#
_cell.length_a   1.000
_cell.length_b   1.000
_cell.length_c   1.000
_cell.angle_alpha   90.00
_cell.angle_beta   90.00
_cell.angle_gamma   90.00
#
_symmetry.space_group_name_H-M   'P 1'
#
loop_
_entity.id
_entity.type
_entity.pdbx_description
1 polymer ?
#
loop_
_entity_poly.entity_id
_entity_poly.type
_entity_poly.pdbx_seq_one_letter_code
_entity_poly.pdbx_strand_id
1 'polypeptide(L)'
;MFVQSHQTPASEPEGRGVDLWMRRQVSEKLLGRGGIIGRRYIGGTDADRERYARWVERWDAPDLARRTEIARALQGGPSDLVDRSKGFATFEPGRFAHTTEVVEAARAFLRDADPVRAKVAPAKPQLYTRLLPREEVTLDSPFLRFALQPAVLEAIAAYMGAVPILHDVDLWYSVSPNTDSFTNSQLYHCDWEGLTQVRLLVYVNEVKPTDGPFVVVEAERSKEVRERVGYTFFRDGADQYGRVPDEEVYAVVDEGQTHQLDGPEGTVVVVDTARCLHYGSRVERDASRTLFACQFLAPTSFVRPLRPDLRATYRSLATPALPELEALVLGA
;
A
#
# COMPACT_ATOMS: atom_id res chain seq x y z
N MET A 1 -34.90 -55.28 2.00
CA MET A 1 -35.99 -54.95 2.94
C MET A 1 -35.34 -54.35 4.19
N PHE A 2 -35.41 -53.01 4.36
CA PHE A 2 -36.31 -52.32 5.33
C PHE A 2 -35.82 -52.51 6.78
N VAL A 3 -35.56 -51.53 7.69
CA VAL A 3 -35.84 -50.07 7.86
C VAL A 3 -34.81 -49.46 8.84
N GLN A 4 -34.59 -48.15 8.64
CA GLN A 4 -34.05 -47.01 9.43
C GLN A 4 -33.85 -47.06 10.97
N SER A 5 -32.86 -46.27 11.45
CA SER A 5 -33.03 -45.01 12.22
C SER A 5 -31.67 -44.26 12.24
N HIS A 6 -31.46 -43.08 11.64
CA HIS A 6 -31.83 -41.71 12.02
C HIS A 6 -31.46 -41.31 13.46
N GLN A 7 -30.21 -40.83 13.61
CA GLN A 7 -29.83 -39.82 14.59
C GLN A 7 -29.18 -38.65 13.84
N THR A 8 -29.85 -37.51 13.87
CA THR A 8 -29.33 -36.20 13.50
C THR A 8 -28.38 -35.72 14.60
N PRO A 9 -27.14 -35.29 14.32
CA PRO A 9 -26.40 -34.47 15.27
C PRO A 9 -26.90 -33.03 15.18
N ALA A 10 -27.08 -32.45 16.36
CA ALA A 10 -27.52 -31.09 16.59
C ALA A 10 -26.63 -30.06 15.89
N SER A 11 -27.26 -28.97 15.46
CA SER A 11 -26.63 -27.75 14.99
C SER A 11 -25.71 -27.16 16.05
N GLU A 12 -24.40 -27.21 15.82
CA GLU A 12 -23.42 -26.41 16.57
C GLU A 12 -23.48 -24.94 16.13
N PRO A 13 -23.25 -23.98 17.04
CA PRO A 13 -23.28 -22.56 16.70
C PRO A 13 -22.10 -22.21 15.79
N GLU A 14 -22.39 -21.70 14.59
CA GLU A 14 -21.47 -21.39 13.48
C GLU A 14 -20.24 -20.51 13.82
N GLY A 15 -20.14 -19.96 15.03
CA GLY A 15 -19.09 -19.02 15.42
C GLY A 15 -17.79 -19.62 15.99
N ARG A 16 -17.82 -20.79 16.65
CA ARG A 16 -16.62 -21.30 17.38
C ARG A 16 -15.73 -22.26 16.57
N GLY A 17 -16.33 -23.02 15.65
CA GLY A 17 -15.59 -23.96 14.80
C GLY A 17 -14.69 -23.26 13.78
N VAL A 18 -15.12 -22.12 13.25
CA VAL A 18 -14.36 -21.32 12.27
C VAL A 18 -13.12 -20.70 12.92
N ASP A 19 -13.23 -20.20 14.15
CA ASP A 19 -12.09 -19.58 14.86
C ASP A 19 -11.00 -20.59 15.22
N LEU A 20 -11.35 -21.81 15.68
CA LEU A 20 -10.38 -22.86 15.95
C LEU A 20 -9.78 -23.46 14.66
N TRP A 21 -10.59 -23.66 13.63
CA TRP A 21 -10.13 -24.13 12.31
C TRP A 21 -9.18 -23.13 11.65
N MET A 22 -9.52 -21.83 11.65
CA MET A 22 -8.67 -20.78 11.10
C MET A 22 -7.38 -20.61 11.90
N ARG A 23 -7.41 -20.62 13.24
CA ARG A 23 -6.19 -20.58 14.07
C ARG A 23 -5.23 -21.73 13.74
N ARG A 24 -5.77 -22.94 13.51
CA ARG A 24 -4.99 -24.13 13.14
C ARG A 24 -4.45 -24.08 11.69
N GLN A 25 -5.19 -23.46 10.76
CA GLN A 25 -4.74 -23.25 9.38
C GLN A 25 -3.71 -22.13 9.24
N VAL A 26 -3.81 -21.08 10.08
CA VAL A 26 -2.86 -19.95 10.13
C VAL A 26 -1.48 -20.41 10.56
N SER A 27 -1.39 -21.33 11.54
CA SER A 27 -0.11 -21.89 12.01
C SER A 27 0.55 -22.87 11.04
N GLU A 28 -0.22 -23.54 10.17
CA GLU A 28 0.30 -24.65 9.35
C GLU A 28 0.39 -24.36 7.83
N LYS A 29 -0.33 -23.37 7.26
CA LYS A 29 -0.48 -23.28 5.79
C LYS A 29 -0.44 -21.89 5.14
N LEU A 30 -0.20 -20.80 5.88
CA LEU A 30 -0.17 -19.45 5.28
C LEU A 30 1.14 -19.11 4.53
N LEU A 31 2.22 -19.85 4.76
CA LEU A 31 3.54 -19.57 4.17
C LEU A 31 3.82 -20.29 2.85
N GLY A 32 2.96 -21.24 2.44
CA GLY A 32 2.98 -21.76 1.08
C GLY A 32 2.18 -20.83 0.17
N ARG A 33 2.63 -20.59 -1.07
CA ARG A 33 1.91 -19.89 -2.16
C ARG A 33 0.57 -20.56 -2.56
N GLY A 34 -0.18 -21.14 -1.63
CA GLY A 34 -1.35 -21.95 -1.96
C GLY A 34 -2.32 -22.33 -0.84
N GLY A 35 -2.24 -21.73 0.35
CA GLY A 35 -3.26 -21.92 1.39
C GLY A 35 -4.63 -21.36 0.96
N ILE A 36 -5.71 -22.08 1.25
CA ILE A 36 -7.11 -21.67 0.93
C ILE A 36 -7.40 -20.26 1.45
N ILE A 37 -6.81 -19.87 2.59
CA ILE A 37 -7.00 -18.56 3.21
C ILE A 37 -6.39 -17.43 2.37
N GLY A 38 -5.16 -17.58 1.88
CA GLY A 38 -4.51 -16.56 1.05
C GLY A 38 -5.23 -16.33 -0.28
N ARG A 39 -5.67 -17.41 -0.94
CA ARG A 39 -6.39 -17.31 -2.22
C ARG A 39 -7.78 -16.70 -2.07
N ARG A 40 -8.56 -17.18 -1.09
CA ARG A 40 -9.96 -16.77 -0.94
C ARG A 40 -10.09 -15.40 -0.28
N TYR A 41 -9.36 -15.15 0.80
CA TYR A 41 -9.61 -13.99 1.64
C TYR A 41 -8.71 -12.80 1.36
N ILE A 42 -7.49 -13.01 0.88
CA ILE A 42 -6.56 -11.92 0.56
C ILE A 42 -6.66 -11.57 -0.93
N GLY A 43 -6.71 -12.60 -1.78
CA GLY A 43 -6.86 -12.48 -3.23
C GLY A 43 -8.28 -12.32 -3.77
N GLY A 44 -9.29 -12.54 -2.93
CA GLY A 44 -10.69 -12.52 -3.35
C GLY A 44 -11.25 -11.12 -3.57
N THR A 45 -12.57 -11.03 -3.39
CA THR A 45 -13.33 -9.78 -3.51
C THR A 45 -13.11 -8.85 -2.30
N ASP A 46 -13.57 -7.60 -2.39
CA ASP A 46 -13.59 -6.67 -1.25
C ASP A 46 -14.31 -7.30 -0.04
N ALA A 47 -15.44 -8.00 -0.26
CA ALA A 47 -16.18 -8.67 0.81
C ALA A 47 -15.41 -9.83 1.47
N ASP A 48 -14.59 -10.56 0.70
CA ASP A 48 -13.71 -11.59 1.27
C ASP A 48 -12.62 -10.97 2.15
N ARG A 49 -12.00 -9.90 1.65
CA ARG A 49 -10.95 -9.14 2.35
C ARG A 49 -11.47 -8.51 3.64
N GLU A 50 -12.69 -7.99 3.64
CA GLU A 50 -13.37 -7.47 4.84
C GLU A 50 -13.58 -8.55 5.91
N ARG A 51 -13.97 -9.76 5.51
CA ARG A 51 -14.13 -10.88 6.46
C ARG A 51 -12.81 -11.19 7.15
N TYR A 52 -11.70 -11.14 6.42
CA TYR A 52 -10.37 -11.36 6.98
C TYR A 52 -9.93 -10.24 7.91
N ALA A 53 -10.12 -8.97 7.51
CA ALA A 53 -9.75 -7.83 8.34
C ALA A 53 -10.47 -7.89 9.69
N ARG A 54 -11.79 -8.15 9.70
CA ARG A 54 -12.57 -8.35 10.94
C ARG A 54 -12.04 -9.47 11.84
N TRP A 55 -11.40 -10.48 11.24
CA TRP A 55 -10.76 -11.55 12.00
C TRP A 55 -9.42 -11.10 12.59
N VAL A 56 -8.58 -10.39 11.83
CA VAL A 56 -7.32 -9.82 12.33
C VAL A 56 -7.57 -8.82 13.46
N GLU A 57 -8.60 -7.98 13.34
CA GLU A 57 -9.04 -7.05 14.39
C GLU A 57 -9.34 -7.76 15.70
N ARG A 58 -9.97 -8.93 15.66
CA ARG A 58 -10.25 -9.74 16.87
C ARG A 58 -9.01 -10.45 17.39
N TRP A 59 -8.11 -10.88 16.51
CA TRP A 59 -6.91 -11.60 16.90
C TRP A 59 -5.91 -10.71 17.66
N ASP A 60 -5.74 -9.47 17.22
CA ASP A 60 -4.78 -8.51 17.81
C ASP A 60 -5.49 -7.25 18.33
N ALA A 61 -6.64 -7.45 18.99
CA ALA A 61 -7.47 -6.38 19.52
C ALA A 61 -6.74 -5.44 20.49
N PRO A 62 -5.84 -5.90 21.38
CA PRO A 62 -5.12 -5.00 22.27
C PRO A 62 -4.19 -4.02 21.54
N ASP A 63 -3.41 -4.50 20.55
CA ASP A 63 -2.54 -3.66 19.72
C ASP A 63 -3.36 -2.64 18.93
N LEU A 64 -4.43 -3.10 18.26
CA LEU A 64 -5.31 -2.22 17.50
C LEU A 64 -5.97 -1.15 18.40
N ALA A 65 -6.41 -1.53 19.60
CA ALA A 65 -6.99 -0.60 20.56
C ALA A 65 -5.99 0.48 20.98
N ARG A 66 -4.73 0.11 21.29
CA ARG A 66 -3.68 1.07 21.65
C ARG A 66 -3.34 2.01 20.50
N ARG A 67 -3.19 1.48 19.29
CA ARG A 67 -2.95 2.29 18.08
C ARG A 67 -4.10 3.23 17.75
N THR A 68 -5.34 2.81 17.99
CA THR A 68 -6.53 3.65 17.82
C THR A 68 -6.59 4.76 18.87
N GLU A 69 -6.27 4.44 20.13
CA GLU A 69 -6.21 5.42 21.22
C GLU A 69 -5.21 6.53 20.92
N ILE A 70 -3.98 6.16 20.53
CA ILE A 70 -2.95 7.13 20.17
C ILE A 70 -3.37 7.96 18.95
N ALA A 71 -3.91 7.32 17.90
CA ALA A 71 -4.40 8.05 16.72
C ALA A 71 -5.49 9.08 17.04
N ARG A 72 -6.38 8.78 18.01
CA ARG A 72 -7.38 9.74 18.49
C ARG A 72 -6.76 10.87 19.31
N ALA A 73 -5.70 10.60 20.06
CA ALA A 73 -4.99 11.60 20.85
C ALA A 73 -4.14 12.56 20.00
N LEU A 74 -3.78 12.17 18.76
CA LEU A 74 -3.08 13.02 17.79
C LEU A 74 -3.98 14.11 17.17
N GLN A 75 -5.25 14.21 17.57
CA GLN A 75 -6.18 15.22 17.05
C GLN A 75 -5.73 16.64 17.45
N GLY A 76 -5.38 17.45 16.44
CA GLY A 76 -4.85 18.82 16.58
C GLY A 76 -4.09 19.33 15.34
N GLY A 77 -3.61 18.43 14.49
CA GLY A 77 -3.07 18.75 13.15
C GLY A 77 -4.13 18.76 12.04
N PRO A 78 -3.74 18.94 10.77
CA PRO A 78 -4.67 18.96 9.65
C PRO A 78 -5.24 17.55 9.39
N SER A 79 -6.28 17.18 10.14
CA SER A 79 -7.01 15.91 10.03
C SER A 79 -7.68 15.70 8.67
N ASP A 80 -7.74 16.75 7.85
CA ASP A 80 -8.54 16.82 6.62
C ASP A 80 -7.65 16.78 5.36
N LEU A 81 -6.38 16.36 5.47
CA LEU A 81 -5.45 16.36 4.35
C LEU A 81 -5.87 15.41 3.22
N VAL A 82 -6.47 14.27 3.56
CA VAL A 82 -6.95 13.30 2.57
C VAL A 82 -8.42 13.03 2.83
N ASP A 83 -9.26 13.53 1.92
CA ASP A 83 -10.67 13.18 1.90
C ASP A 83 -10.81 11.66 1.71
N ARG A 84 -11.47 11.00 2.67
CA ARG A 84 -11.62 9.53 2.66
C ARG A 84 -12.48 9.03 1.50
N SER A 85 -13.39 9.84 0.96
CA SER A 85 -14.19 9.51 -0.23
C SER A 85 -13.33 9.50 -1.49
N LYS A 86 -12.34 10.40 -1.56
CA LYS A 86 -11.38 10.49 -2.67
C LYS A 86 -10.23 9.50 -2.54
N GLY A 87 -9.68 9.36 -1.34
CA GLY A 87 -8.55 8.47 -1.06
C GLY A 87 -7.18 8.98 -1.51
N PHE A 88 -7.07 10.20 -2.03
CA PHE A 88 -5.78 10.80 -2.38
C PHE A 88 -5.79 12.33 -2.22
N ALA A 89 -4.59 12.92 -2.17
CA ALA A 89 -4.37 14.36 -2.23
C ALA A 89 -2.95 14.66 -2.75
N THR A 90 -2.78 15.85 -3.34
CA THR A 90 -1.49 16.37 -3.80
C THR A 90 -1.18 17.67 -3.05
N PHE A 91 0.08 17.84 -2.68
CA PHE A 91 0.55 18.99 -1.91
C PHE A 91 1.74 19.65 -2.57
N GLU A 92 1.71 20.97 -2.59
CA GLU A 92 2.79 21.80 -3.09
C GLU A 92 4.11 21.58 -2.32
N PRO A 93 5.26 21.82 -2.96
CA PRO A 93 6.56 21.75 -2.30
C PRO A 93 6.62 22.61 -1.03
N GLY A 94 7.21 22.05 0.02
CA GLY A 94 7.35 22.73 1.32
C GLY A 94 6.13 22.62 2.24
N ARG A 95 5.03 21.97 1.81
CA ARG A 95 3.89 21.67 2.71
C ARG A 95 4.30 20.80 3.90
N PHE A 96 5.19 19.84 3.68
CA PHE A 96 5.74 18.96 4.71
C PHE A 96 7.20 19.32 4.98
N ALA A 97 7.63 19.18 6.24
CA ALA A 97 9.04 19.37 6.59
C ALA A 97 9.90 18.25 5.96
N HIS A 98 11.20 18.49 5.85
CA HIS A 98 12.20 17.56 5.31
C HIS A 98 12.02 17.16 3.84
N THR A 99 11.00 17.66 3.13
CA THR A 99 10.82 17.40 1.69
C THR A 99 12.05 17.80 0.87
N THR A 100 12.62 18.99 1.11
CA THR A 100 13.84 19.44 0.43
C THR A 100 15.03 18.53 0.73
N GLU A 101 15.23 18.16 2.00
CA GLU A 101 16.30 17.26 2.42
C GLU A 101 16.18 15.88 1.73
N VAL A 102 14.96 15.36 1.59
CA VAL A 102 14.68 14.10 0.86
C VAL A 102 15.07 14.23 -0.62
N VAL A 103 14.67 15.32 -1.28
CA VAL A 103 14.99 15.54 -2.70
C VAL A 103 16.49 15.66 -2.92
N GLU A 104 17.19 16.42 -2.07
CA GLU A 104 18.64 16.58 -2.15
C GLU A 104 19.38 15.27 -1.91
N ALA A 105 18.99 14.49 -0.89
CA ALA A 105 19.57 13.19 -0.58
C ALA A 105 19.31 12.17 -1.69
N ALA A 106 18.07 12.10 -2.20
CA ALA A 106 17.71 11.23 -3.32
C ALA A 106 18.53 11.57 -4.57
N ARG A 107 18.71 12.85 -4.88
CA ARG A 107 19.56 13.28 -6.00
C ARG A 107 21.01 12.93 -5.79
N ALA A 108 21.56 13.15 -4.59
CA ALA A 108 22.93 12.77 -4.28
C ALA A 108 23.14 11.28 -4.52
N PHE A 109 22.22 10.46 -4.01
CA PHE A 109 22.25 9.03 -4.21
C PHE A 109 22.19 8.65 -5.71
N LEU A 110 21.35 9.34 -6.48
CA LEU A 110 21.13 9.02 -7.89
C LEU A 110 22.16 9.61 -8.86
N ARG A 111 22.87 10.69 -8.50
CA ARG A 111 23.98 11.27 -9.29
C ARG A 111 25.14 10.29 -9.44
N ASP A 112 25.37 9.47 -8.42
CA ASP A 112 26.41 8.43 -8.42
C ASP A 112 25.87 7.05 -8.86
N ALA A 113 24.60 6.95 -9.26
CA ALA A 113 23.86 5.69 -9.43
C ALA A 113 23.76 5.14 -10.86
N ASP A 114 24.50 5.67 -11.83
CA ASP A 114 24.62 5.01 -13.15
C ASP A 114 25.02 3.51 -13.00
N PRO A 115 25.86 3.12 -12.01
CA PRO A 115 26.12 1.72 -11.68
C PRO A 115 25.02 1.00 -10.87
N VAL A 116 24.15 1.70 -10.14
CA VAL A 116 23.07 1.09 -9.33
C VAL A 116 21.89 0.71 -10.22
N ARG A 117 21.57 1.54 -11.23
CA ARG A 117 20.63 1.17 -12.31
C ARG A 117 21.13 -0.03 -13.13
N ALA A 118 22.44 -0.16 -13.29
CA ALA A 118 23.08 -1.29 -13.98
C ALA A 118 23.15 -2.58 -13.14
N LYS A 119 23.06 -2.50 -11.80
CA LYS A 119 23.15 -3.65 -10.89
C LYS A 119 21.80 -4.19 -10.43
N VAL A 120 20.74 -3.39 -10.45
CA VAL A 120 19.38 -3.86 -10.20
C VAL A 120 18.72 -4.09 -11.55
N ALA A 121 18.77 -5.34 -12.05
CA ALA A 121 17.95 -5.72 -13.18
C ALA A 121 16.49 -5.42 -12.84
N PRO A 122 15.81 -4.55 -13.58
CA PRO A 122 14.49 -4.12 -13.18
C PRO A 122 13.57 -5.33 -13.27
N ALA A 123 12.77 -5.55 -12.24
CA ALA A 123 11.75 -6.60 -12.27
C ALA A 123 10.69 -6.33 -13.37
N LYS A 124 10.60 -5.07 -13.83
CA LYS A 124 9.70 -4.58 -14.87
C LYS A 124 10.46 -3.60 -15.78
N PRO A 125 10.44 -3.72 -17.12
CA PRO A 125 11.26 -2.90 -18.01
C PRO A 125 11.07 -1.37 -17.88
N GLN A 126 9.92 -0.93 -17.35
CA GLN A 126 9.53 0.47 -17.18
C GLN A 126 9.83 1.06 -15.79
N LEU A 127 10.20 0.26 -14.80
CA LEU A 127 10.26 0.70 -13.40
C LEU A 127 11.37 0.00 -12.62
N TYR A 128 12.31 0.81 -12.14
CA TYR A 128 13.36 0.43 -11.20
C TYR A 128 12.89 0.78 -9.79
N THR A 129 12.95 -0.21 -8.91
CA THR A 129 12.66 -0.09 -7.47
C THR A 129 13.81 -0.71 -6.69
N ARG A 130 13.81 -0.55 -5.38
CA ARG A 130 14.88 -0.93 -4.44
C ARG A 130 16.18 -0.23 -4.78
N LEU A 131 16.07 1.04 -5.18
CA LEU A 131 17.24 1.86 -5.46
C LEU A 131 17.83 2.43 -4.17
N LEU A 132 17.04 2.58 -3.10
CA LEU A 132 17.54 3.02 -1.81
C LEU A 132 18.06 1.81 -0.99
N PRO A 133 19.37 1.71 -0.69
CA PRO A 133 19.91 0.65 0.14
C PRO A 133 19.37 0.76 1.56
N ARG A 134 19.16 -0.38 2.21
CA ARG A 134 18.56 -0.43 3.55
C ARG A 134 19.45 0.24 4.60
N GLU A 135 20.75 0.21 4.40
CA GLU A 135 21.77 0.80 5.27
C GLU A 135 21.69 2.33 5.32
N GLU A 136 21.17 2.96 4.24
CA GLU A 136 20.95 4.41 4.17
C GLU A 136 19.68 4.85 4.91
N VAL A 137 18.81 3.90 5.27
CA VAL A 137 17.55 4.15 5.97
C VAL A 137 17.78 4.08 7.49
N THR A 138 18.42 5.13 8.02
CA THR A 138 18.67 5.32 9.46
C THR A 138 17.73 6.35 10.07
N LEU A 139 17.59 6.39 11.40
CA LEU A 139 16.71 7.35 12.09
C LEU A 139 17.05 8.82 11.75
N ASP A 140 18.34 9.10 11.50
CA ASP A 140 18.82 10.45 11.16
C ASP A 140 18.75 10.74 9.64
N SER A 141 18.45 9.73 8.82
CA SER A 141 18.32 9.92 7.37
C SER A 141 17.16 10.86 7.04
N PRO A 142 17.29 11.72 6.00
CA PRO A 142 16.19 12.55 5.52
C PRO A 142 14.92 11.74 5.21
N PHE A 143 15.08 10.50 4.76
CA PHE A 143 14.00 9.59 4.41
C PHE A 143 13.14 9.21 5.62
N LEU A 144 13.74 8.75 6.73
CA LEU A 144 12.96 8.42 7.93
C LEU A 144 12.51 9.67 8.68
N ARG A 145 13.30 10.75 8.71
CA ARG A 145 12.85 12.02 9.32
C ARG A 145 11.61 12.56 8.62
N PHE A 146 11.53 12.44 7.29
CA PHE A 146 10.31 12.77 6.55
C PHE A 146 9.14 11.83 6.90
N ALA A 147 9.37 10.51 6.92
CA ALA A 147 8.32 9.52 7.16
C ALA A 147 7.75 9.56 8.60
N LEU A 148 8.58 9.92 9.58
CA LEU A 148 8.23 9.96 11.00
C LEU A 148 7.83 11.36 11.50
N GLN A 149 7.83 12.38 10.65
CA GLN A 149 7.48 13.72 11.09
C GLN A 149 6.00 13.78 11.58
N PRO A 150 5.69 14.63 12.57
CA PRO A 150 4.35 14.70 13.16
C PRO A 150 3.23 14.90 12.13
N ALA A 151 3.38 15.85 11.20
CA ALA A 151 2.35 16.14 10.20
C ALA A 151 2.00 14.95 9.29
N VAL A 152 2.99 14.10 8.98
CA VAL A 152 2.77 12.87 8.20
C VAL A 152 2.04 11.84 9.04
N LEU A 153 2.52 11.58 10.26
CA LEU A 153 1.95 10.56 11.13
C LEU A 153 0.53 10.90 11.54
N GLU A 154 0.25 12.17 11.83
CA GLU A 154 -1.09 12.68 12.12
C GLU A 154 -2.04 12.47 10.93
N ALA A 155 -1.63 12.89 9.73
CA ALA A 155 -2.44 12.74 8.52
C ALA A 155 -2.80 11.28 8.23
N ILE A 156 -1.80 10.40 8.30
CA ILE A 156 -1.99 8.98 7.99
C ILE A 156 -2.77 8.28 9.11
N ALA A 157 -2.49 8.57 10.39
CA ALA A 157 -3.24 7.99 11.50
C ALA A 157 -4.71 8.44 11.50
N ALA A 158 -4.98 9.71 11.16
CA ALA A 158 -6.34 10.23 11.00
C ALA A 158 -7.05 9.52 9.84
N TYR A 159 -6.38 9.40 8.70
CA TYR A 159 -6.93 8.69 7.53
C TYR A 159 -7.18 7.21 7.83
N MET A 160 -6.25 6.48 8.47
CA MET A 160 -6.39 5.05 8.74
C MET A 160 -7.28 4.74 9.95
N GLY A 161 -7.47 5.70 10.86
CA GLY A 161 -8.15 5.51 12.14
C GLY A 161 -7.31 4.79 13.21
N ALA A 162 -6.03 4.55 12.96
CA ALA A 162 -5.08 3.91 13.86
C ALA A 162 -3.64 4.28 13.48
N VAL A 163 -2.71 4.23 14.44
CA VAL A 163 -1.27 4.41 14.15
C VAL A 163 -0.81 3.38 13.11
N PRO A 164 -0.28 3.84 11.95
CA PRO A 164 0.13 2.95 10.87
C PRO A 164 1.40 2.16 11.21
N ILE A 165 1.80 1.27 10.32
CA ILE A 165 3.11 0.62 10.32
C ILE A 165 3.85 1.05 9.05
N LEU A 166 5.05 1.60 9.18
CA LEU A 166 5.93 1.90 8.05
C LEU A 166 6.47 0.59 7.48
N HIS A 167 6.03 0.27 6.27
CA HIS A 167 6.32 -1.01 5.63
C HIS A 167 7.55 -0.95 4.75
N ASP A 168 7.66 0.12 3.95
CA ASP A 168 8.70 0.28 2.94
C ASP A 168 9.05 1.75 2.72
N VAL A 169 10.31 2.01 2.40
CA VAL A 169 10.89 3.31 2.09
C VAL A 169 11.91 3.10 0.98
N ASP A 170 11.71 3.75 -0.17
CA ASP A 170 12.49 3.45 -1.37
C ASP A 170 12.56 4.62 -2.36
N LEU A 171 13.50 4.53 -3.31
CA LEU A 171 13.60 5.40 -4.48
C LEU A 171 13.18 4.64 -5.73
N TRP A 172 12.29 5.24 -6.50
CA TRP A 172 11.76 4.65 -7.73
C TRP A 172 12.18 5.49 -8.93
N TYR A 173 12.61 4.81 -9.98
CA TYR A 173 12.96 5.43 -11.25
C TYR A 173 12.17 4.79 -12.39
N SER A 174 11.34 5.58 -13.05
CA SER A 174 10.51 5.17 -14.18
C SER A 174 11.11 5.67 -15.48
N VAL A 175 11.07 4.83 -16.51
CA VAL A 175 11.49 5.15 -17.89
C VAL A 175 10.48 4.59 -18.88
N SER A 176 10.49 5.10 -20.12
CA SER A 176 9.69 4.50 -21.18
C SER A 176 10.11 3.05 -21.38
N PRO A 177 9.20 2.06 -21.27
CA PRO A 177 9.51 0.76 -21.80
C PRO A 177 9.61 0.87 -23.33
N ASN A 178 10.59 0.22 -23.94
CA ASN A 178 10.68 0.12 -25.40
C ASN A 178 9.65 -0.89 -25.93
N THR A 179 8.37 -0.71 -25.58
CA THR A 179 7.26 -1.61 -25.91
C THR A 179 5.99 -0.81 -26.20
N ASP A 180 5.20 -1.29 -27.16
CA ASP A 180 3.96 -0.59 -27.60
C ASP A 180 2.72 -0.89 -26.74
N SER A 181 2.84 -1.72 -25.69
CA SER A 181 1.73 -2.10 -24.82
C SER A 181 2.05 -1.94 -23.34
N PHE A 182 1.06 -1.50 -22.56
CA PHE A 182 1.17 -1.38 -21.11
C PHE A 182 1.04 -2.74 -20.43
N THR A 183 1.87 -2.97 -19.41
CA THR A 183 1.86 -4.21 -18.64
C THR A 183 2.02 -3.94 -17.15
N ASN A 184 1.74 -4.95 -16.32
CA ASN A 184 2.01 -4.92 -14.89
C ASN A 184 1.40 -3.68 -14.21
N SER A 185 2.21 -2.87 -13.51
CA SER A 185 1.75 -1.67 -12.78
C SER A 185 1.40 -0.47 -13.67
N GLN A 186 1.51 -0.61 -14.99
CA GLN A 186 1.00 0.38 -15.94
C GLN A 186 -0.49 0.18 -16.25
N LEU A 187 -1.09 -0.98 -15.91
CA LEU A 187 -2.54 -1.19 -15.96
C LEU A 187 -3.18 -0.77 -14.64
N TYR A 188 -4.44 -0.36 -14.65
CA TYR A 188 -5.13 0.05 -13.43
C TYR A 188 -5.18 -1.10 -12.42
N HIS A 189 -4.89 -0.80 -11.16
CA HIS A 189 -4.92 -1.77 -10.08
C HIS A 189 -5.13 -1.15 -8.72
N CYS A 190 -5.51 -1.98 -7.76
CA CYS A 190 -5.38 -1.66 -6.35
C CYS A 190 -4.34 -2.59 -5.73
N ASP A 191 -3.50 -2.01 -4.89
CA ASP A 191 -2.47 -2.69 -4.12
C ASP A 191 -3.13 -3.64 -3.10
N TRP A 192 -2.57 -4.83 -2.93
CA TRP A 192 -3.27 -5.96 -2.32
C TRP A 192 -3.07 -6.05 -0.80
N GLU A 193 -2.14 -5.30 -0.22
CA GLU A 193 -1.58 -5.50 1.12
C GLU A 193 -2.57 -5.29 2.27
N GLY A 194 -3.70 -4.62 2.04
CA GLY A 194 -4.73 -4.40 3.05
C GLY A 194 -6.02 -3.81 2.48
N LEU A 195 -7.02 -3.57 3.33
CA LEU A 195 -8.23 -2.82 2.93
C LEU A 195 -7.99 -1.33 2.75
N THR A 196 -6.94 -0.83 3.39
CA THR A 196 -6.43 0.53 3.27
C THR A 196 -4.93 0.47 3.48
N GLN A 197 -4.21 1.26 2.72
CA GLN A 197 -2.80 1.56 2.90
C GLN A 197 -2.56 2.98 2.43
N VAL A 198 -1.43 3.59 2.75
CA VAL A 198 -1.11 4.93 2.24
C VAL A 198 0.30 4.90 1.67
N ARG A 199 0.44 5.35 0.43
CA ARG A 199 1.74 5.73 -0.11
C ARG A 199 1.91 7.25 -0.05
N LEU A 200 3.07 7.67 0.45
CA LEU A 200 3.59 9.01 0.28
C LEU A 200 4.62 8.99 -0.83
N LEU A 201 4.43 9.81 -1.86
CA LEU A 201 5.33 9.92 -2.99
C LEU A 201 5.86 11.34 -3.04
N VAL A 202 7.17 11.52 -2.95
CA VAL A 202 7.84 12.82 -3.09
C VAL A 202 8.55 12.86 -4.43
N TYR A 203 8.20 13.82 -5.27
CA TYR A 203 8.82 14.00 -6.58
C TYR A 203 10.23 14.59 -6.46
N VAL A 204 11.23 13.83 -6.94
CA VAL A 204 12.66 14.20 -6.88
C VAL A 204 13.07 15.07 -8.07
N ASN A 205 12.26 15.07 -9.13
CA ASN A 205 12.30 15.99 -10.26
C ASN A 205 10.89 16.48 -10.57
N GLU A 206 10.77 17.57 -11.33
CA GLU A 206 9.49 17.95 -11.93
C GLU A 206 8.91 16.75 -12.70
N VAL A 207 7.62 16.50 -12.50
CA VAL A 207 6.87 15.45 -13.18
C VAL A 207 5.81 16.13 -14.01
N LYS A 208 5.86 15.89 -15.32
CA LYS A 208 4.88 16.35 -16.31
C LYS A 208 3.94 15.19 -16.68
N PRO A 209 2.81 15.47 -17.36
CA PRO A 209 1.92 14.43 -17.87
C PRO A 209 2.64 13.33 -18.69
N THR A 210 3.68 13.71 -19.45
CA THR A 210 4.50 12.80 -20.28
C THR A 210 5.45 11.92 -19.48
N ASP A 211 5.72 12.26 -18.22
CA ASP A 211 6.72 11.57 -17.39
C ASP A 211 6.11 10.37 -16.63
N GLY A 212 4.88 9.98 -16.99
CA GLY A 212 4.16 8.87 -16.39
C GLY A 212 3.84 9.08 -14.91
N PRO A 213 3.14 10.18 -14.53
CA PRO A 213 2.70 10.44 -13.17
C PRO A 213 1.81 9.31 -12.65
N PHE A 214 1.57 9.30 -11.34
CA PHE A 214 0.48 8.46 -10.83
C PHE A 214 -0.84 8.99 -11.40
N VAL A 215 -1.66 8.07 -11.92
CA VAL A 215 -3.03 8.36 -12.33
C VAL A 215 -3.94 7.54 -11.45
N VAL A 216 -4.94 8.19 -10.86
CA VAL A 216 -5.82 7.60 -9.87
C VAL A 216 -7.29 7.82 -10.21
N VAL A 217 -8.11 6.85 -9.88
CA VAL A 217 -9.56 6.99 -9.76
C VAL A 217 -9.88 7.18 -8.27
N GLU A 218 -10.80 8.09 -7.95
CA GLU A 218 -11.25 8.31 -6.57
C GLU A 218 -11.71 6.99 -5.91
N ALA A 219 -11.55 6.87 -4.58
CA ALA A 219 -11.77 5.61 -3.87
C ALA A 219 -13.21 5.07 -4.00
N GLU A 220 -14.22 5.93 -3.95
CA GLU A 220 -15.62 5.52 -4.16
C GLU A 220 -15.87 5.03 -5.59
N ARG A 221 -15.38 5.76 -6.59
CA ARG A 221 -15.49 5.37 -8.01
C ARG A 221 -14.71 4.10 -8.33
N SER A 222 -13.53 3.94 -7.73
CA SER A 222 -12.74 2.73 -7.83
C SER A 222 -13.49 1.51 -7.31
N LYS A 223 -14.26 1.68 -6.23
CA LYS A 223 -15.12 0.61 -5.71
C LYS A 223 -16.21 0.22 -6.71
N GLU A 224 -16.88 1.21 -7.31
CA GLU A 224 -17.89 0.95 -8.36
C GLU A 224 -17.30 0.18 -9.54
N VAL A 225 -16.12 0.58 -10.02
CA VAL A 225 -15.40 -0.14 -11.09
C VAL A 225 -15.11 -1.57 -10.67
N ARG A 226 -14.52 -1.77 -9.47
CA ARG A 226 -14.19 -3.12 -8.95
C ARG A 226 -15.42 -4.02 -8.83
N GLU A 227 -16.55 -3.49 -8.37
CA GLU A 227 -17.81 -4.22 -8.28
C GLU A 227 -18.35 -4.59 -9.67
N ARG A 228 -18.30 -3.67 -10.63
CA ARG A 228 -18.80 -3.90 -12.00
C ARG A 228 -18.00 -4.97 -12.75
N VAL A 229 -16.67 -4.94 -12.65
CA VAL A 229 -15.79 -5.85 -13.41
C VAL A 229 -15.54 -7.17 -12.68
N GLY A 230 -16.09 -7.35 -11.46
CA GLY A 230 -15.85 -8.53 -10.65
C GLY A 230 -14.39 -8.66 -10.21
N TYR A 231 -13.78 -7.54 -9.83
CA TYR A 231 -12.35 -7.45 -9.51
C TYR A 231 -11.94 -8.39 -8.38
N THR A 232 -10.80 -9.06 -8.57
CA THR A 232 -10.12 -9.88 -7.56
C THR A 232 -8.63 -9.53 -7.54
N PHE A 233 -8.05 -9.43 -6.35
CA PHE A 233 -6.65 -9.05 -6.18
C PHE A 233 -5.66 -10.16 -6.57
N PHE A 234 -6.06 -11.43 -6.46
CA PHE A 234 -5.31 -12.59 -6.96
C PHE A 234 -6.26 -13.65 -7.52
N ARG A 235 -5.89 -14.30 -8.62
CA ARG A 235 -6.51 -15.56 -9.07
C ARG A 235 -5.41 -16.53 -9.51
N ASP A 236 -5.67 -17.82 -9.40
CA ASP A 236 -4.71 -18.84 -9.83
C ASP A 236 -4.50 -18.82 -11.34
N GLY A 237 -3.23 -18.91 -11.77
CA GLY A 237 -2.86 -19.25 -13.15
C GLY A 237 -2.96 -18.13 -14.19
N ALA A 238 -3.01 -16.85 -13.82
CA ALA A 238 -2.80 -15.76 -14.79
C ALA A 238 -2.01 -14.60 -14.19
N ASP A 239 -1.15 -14.03 -15.03
CA ASP A 239 -0.25 -12.93 -14.71
C ASP A 239 -0.96 -11.55 -14.72
N GLN A 240 -2.29 -11.53 -14.85
CA GLN A 240 -3.09 -10.31 -15.09
C GLN A 240 -4.14 -10.03 -14.01
N TYR A 241 -4.27 -10.87 -12.98
CA TYR A 241 -5.29 -10.63 -11.94
C TYR A 241 -4.92 -9.44 -11.06
N GLY A 242 -5.94 -8.66 -10.72
CA GLY A 242 -5.76 -7.36 -10.09
C GLY A 242 -5.25 -6.29 -11.06
N ARG A 243 -5.35 -6.50 -12.38
CA ARG A 243 -5.14 -5.48 -13.42
C ARG A 243 -6.40 -5.29 -14.23
N VAL A 244 -6.75 -4.04 -14.49
CA VAL A 244 -7.93 -3.63 -15.24
C VAL A 244 -7.44 -2.82 -16.44
N PRO A 245 -7.74 -3.24 -17.68
CA PRO A 245 -7.47 -2.43 -18.87
C PRO A 245 -8.25 -1.12 -18.85
N ASP A 246 -7.75 -0.14 -19.61
CA ASP A 246 -8.34 1.19 -19.71
C ASP A 246 -9.79 1.11 -20.19
N GLU A 247 -10.08 0.28 -21.19
CA GLU A 247 -11.43 0.10 -21.74
C GLU A 247 -12.45 -0.38 -20.71
N GLU A 248 -12.04 -1.19 -19.72
CA GLU A 248 -12.93 -1.69 -18.67
C GLU A 248 -13.15 -0.62 -17.58
N VAL A 249 -12.13 0.17 -17.27
CA VAL A 249 -12.27 1.31 -16.34
C VAL A 249 -13.18 2.37 -16.94
N TYR A 250 -12.93 2.77 -18.19
CA TYR A 250 -13.69 3.83 -18.86
C TYR A 250 -15.11 3.40 -19.30
N ALA A 251 -15.45 2.12 -19.19
CA ALA A 251 -16.83 1.66 -19.29
C ALA A 251 -17.68 2.01 -18.05
N VAL A 252 -17.06 2.46 -16.96
CA VAL A 252 -17.72 2.76 -15.68
C VAL A 252 -17.50 4.21 -15.24
N VAL A 253 -16.30 4.74 -15.45
CA VAL A 253 -15.94 6.13 -15.09
C VAL A 253 -15.57 6.93 -16.32
N ASP A 254 -15.97 8.19 -16.37
CA ASP A 254 -15.56 9.10 -17.45
C ASP A 254 -14.08 9.48 -17.30
N GLU A 255 -13.40 9.83 -18.40
CA GLU A 255 -11.98 10.25 -18.38
C GLU A 255 -11.74 11.40 -17.40
N GLY A 256 -12.69 12.34 -17.27
CA GLY A 256 -12.63 13.46 -16.33
C GLY A 256 -12.73 13.07 -14.85
N GLN A 257 -12.99 11.80 -14.54
CA GLN A 257 -13.00 11.25 -13.18
C GLN A 257 -11.70 10.49 -12.84
N THR A 258 -10.70 10.61 -13.72
CA THR A 258 -9.34 10.16 -13.48
C THR A 258 -8.45 11.37 -13.24
N HIS A 259 -7.49 11.23 -12.33
CA HIS A 259 -6.67 12.34 -11.88
C HIS A 259 -5.21 12.01 -12.12
N GLN A 260 -4.57 12.77 -13.02
CA GLN A 260 -3.13 12.78 -13.15
C GLN A 260 -2.54 13.60 -12.01
N LEU A 261 -1.59 13.00 -11.29
CA LEU A 261 -0.97 13.60 -10.11
C LEU A 261 0.43 14.10 -10.47
N ASP A 262 0.55 15.00 -11.43
CA ASP A 262 1.81 15.64 -11.83
C ASP A 262 2.10 16.90 -10.99
N GLY A 263 3.30 17.48 -11.12
CA GLY A 263 3.69 18.66 -10.34
C GLY A 263 5.20 18.92 -10.29
N PRO A 264 5.60 20.09 -9.75
CA PRO A 264 7.01 20.46 -9.62
C PRO A 264 7.78 19.51 -8.68
N GLU A 265 9.11 19.61 -8.72
CA GLU A 265 9.99 18.97 -7.74
C GLU A 265 9.57 19.31 -6.30
N GLY A 266 9.58 18.29 -5.43
CA GLY A 266 9.16 18.41 -4.04
C GLY A 266 7.65 18.27 -3.83
N THR A 267 6.86 18.12 -4.90
CA THR A 267 5.43 17.77 -4.78
C THR A 267 5.28 16.49 -3.96
N VAL A 268 4.35 16.49 -3.01
CA VAL A 268 4.02 15.32 -2.19
C VAL A 268 2.64 14.81 -2.59
N VAL A 269 2.58 13.57 -3.03
CA VAL A 269 1.32 12.86 -3.30
C VAL A 269 1.05 11.88 -2.16
N VAL A 270 -0.16 11.93 -1.63
CA VAL A 270 -0.67 10.99 -0.63
C VAL A 270 -1.80 10.20 -1.29
N VAL A 271 -1.69 8.87 -1.33
CA VAL A 271 -2.68 8.03 -2.02
C VAL A 271 -2.91 6.72 -1.30
N ASP A 272 -4.19 6.35 -1.17
CA ASP A 272 -4.59 5.02 -0.72
C ASP A 272 -4.65 4.05 -1.87
N THR A 273 -3.52 3.39 -2.11
CA THR A 273 -3.37 2.47 -3.23
C THR A 273 -4.19 1.19 -3.08
N ALA A 274 -4.73 0.86 -1.90
CA ALA A 274 -5.63 -0.28 -1.73
C ALA A 274 -7.08 0.05 -2.13
N ARG A 275 -7.48 1.33 -2.07
CA ARG A 275 -8.85 1.76 -2.36
C ARG A 275 -8.98 2.48 -3.69
N CYS A 276 -7.95 3.19 -4.14
CA CYS A 276 -7.91 3.87 -5.43
C CYS A 276 -7.35 2.94 -6.51
N LEU A 277 -8.11 2.73 -7.58
CA LEU A 277 -7.58 2.16 -8.82
C LEU A 277 -6.56 3.15 -9.36
N HIS A 278 -5.37 2.66 -9.66
CA HIS A 278 -4.30 3.52 -10.10
C HIS A 278 -3.36 2.82 -11.07
N TYR A 279 -2.60 3.61 -11.81
CA TYR A 279 -1.40 3.18 -12.50
C TYR A 279 -0.33 4.26 -12.40
N GLY A 280 0.88 3.95 -12.83
CA GLY A 280 1.91 4.95 -13.09
C GLY A 280 2.96 4.43 -14.06
N SER A 281 4.03 5.19 -14.26
CA SER A 281 5.15 4.79 -15.13
C SER A 281 4.74 4.55 -16.59
N ARG A 282 3.69 5.21 -17.08
CA ARG A 282 3.39 5.34 -18.52
C ARG A 282 4.21 6.50 -19.08
N VAL A 283 5.52 6.31 -19.09
CA VAL A 283 6.49 7.34 -19.46
C VAL A 283 6.66 7.37 -20.97
N GLU A 284 6.62 8.54 -21.58
CA GLU A 284 6.89 8.74 -23.00
C GLU A 284 8.38 8.60 -23.33
N ARG A 285 8.71 8.47 -24.63
CA ARG A 285 10.10 8.36 -25.08
C ARG A 285 10.92 9.56 -24.61
N ASP A 286 12.17 9.31 -24.22
CA ASP A 286 13.13 10.30 -23.71
C ASP A 286 12.73 11.02 -22.41
N ALA A 287 11.59 10.67 -21.81
CA ALA A 287 11.17 11.14 -20.49
C ALA A 287 11.58 10.17 -19.37
N SER A 288 11.59 10.67 -18.13
CA SER A 288 11.82 9.84 -16.95
C SER A 288 11.22 10.48 -15.71
N ARG A 289 10.99 9.66 -14.68
CA ARG A 289 10.47 10.14 -13.40
C ARG A 289 11.19 9.47 -12.25
N THR A 290 11.66 10.29 -11.32
CA THR A 290 12.23 9.84 -10.06
C THR A 290 11.33 10.29 -8.91
N LEU A 291 11.01 9.36 -8.02
CA LEU A 291 10.29 9.67 -6.80
C LEU A 291 10.87 8.91 -5.61
N PHE A 292 10.69 9.49 -4.44
CA PHE A 292 10.84 8.80 -3.17
C PHE A 292 9.47 8.29 -2.72
N ALA A 293 9.38 7.05 -2.29
CA ALA A 293 8.15 6.40 -1.86
C ALA A 293 8.25 5.91 -0.42
N CYS A 294 7.29 6.26 0.42
CA CYS A 294 7.02 5.59 1.70
C CYS A 294 5.69 4.84 1.61
N GLN A 295 5.64 3.62 2.11
CA GLN A 295 4.42 2.82 2.20
C GLN A 295 4.08 2.58 3.67
N PHE A 296 2.87 2.99 4.05
CA PHE A 296 2.28 2.76 5.36
C PHE A 296 1.15 1.76 5.24
N LEU A 297 1.14 0.77 6.12
CA LEU A 297 0.11 -0.25 6.20
C LEU A 297 -0.74 -0.05 7.44
N ALA A 298 -2.03 -0.33 7.31
CA ALA A 298 -2.91 -0.45 8.47
C ALA A 298 -2.46 -1.63 9.35
N PRO A 299 -2.71 -1.59 10.68
CA PRO A 299 -2.41 -2.70 11.58
C PRO A 299 -3.15 -4.00 11.24
N THR A 300 -4.22 -3.91 10.45
CA THR A 300 -5.04 -5.01 9.94
C THR A 300 -4.59 -5.52 8.57
N SER A 301 -3.45 -5.05 8.05
CA SER A 301 -2.92 -5.45 6.75
C SER A 301 -2.69 -6.97 6.66
N PHE A 302 -2.84 -7.49 5.45
CA PHE A 302 -2.71 -8.91 5.13
C PHE A 302 -1.26 -9.38 5.07
N VAL A 303 -0.32 -8.43 4.91
CA VAL A 303 1.12 -8.70 5.00
C VAL A 303 1.47 -9.20 6.41
N ARG A 304 0.81 -8.67 7.44
CA ARG A 304 1.15 -8.94 8.85
C ARG A 304 1.06 -10.42 9.23
N PRO A 305 0.00 -11.19 8.88
CA PRO A 305 -0.04 -12.61 9.23
C PRO A 305 0.68 -13.50 8.22
N LEU A 306 0.83 -13.06 6.96
CA LEU A 306 1.57 -13.79 5.93
C LEU A 306 3.09 -13.70 6.11
N ARG A 307 3.56 -12.58 6.65
CA ARG A 307 4.97 -12.22 6.78
C ARG A 307 5.19 -11.54 8.13
N PRO A 308 5.16 -12.30 9.24
CA PRO A 308 5.41 -11.74 10.56
C PRO A 308 6.81 -11.15 10.69
N ASP A 309 7.76 -11.56 9.84
CA ASP A 309 9.08 -10.95 9.68
C ASP A 309 9.02 -9.53 9.07
N LEU A 310 8.00 -9.24 8.25
CA LEU A 310 7.75 -7.91 7.69
C LEU A 310 6.99 -6.97 8.66
N ARG A 311 6.55 -7.43 9.85
CA ARG A 311 6.21 -6.52 10.96
C ARG A 311 7.39 -5.62 11.34
N ALA A 312 8.60 -6.03 10.95
CA ALA A 312 9.84 -5.54 11.53
C ALA A 312 10.82 -4.97 10.51
N THR A 313 10.37 -4.52 9.32
CA THR A 313 11.27 -3.92 8.32
C THR A 313 12.17 -2.87 8.96
N TYR A 314 11.61 -2.06 9.85
CA TYR A 314 12.35 -1.03 10.59
C TYR A 314 12.31 -1.21 12.11
N ARG A 315 11.83 -2.35 12.63
CA ARG A 315 11.71 -2.57 14.09
C ARG A 315 13.04 -2.58 14.81
N SER A 316 14.14 -2.95 14.14
CA SER A 316 15.48 -2.83 14.71
C SER A 316 15.87 -1.38 15.05
N LEU A 317 15.20 -0.40 14.43
CA LEU A 317 15.37 1.03 14.73
C LEU A 317 14.46 1.49 15.88
N ALA A 318 13.46 0.69 16.29
CA ALA A 318 12.56 1.01 17.39
C ALA A 318 13.24 0.83 18.75
N THR A 319 14.13 1.77 19.10
CA THR A 319 14.86 1.73 20.38
C THR A 319 13.97 2.17 21.56
N PRO A 320 14.28 1.75 22.81
CA PRO A 320 13.53 2.19 23.99
C PRO A 320 13.51 3.71 24.26
N ALA A 321 14.37 4.47 23.58
CA ALA A 321 14.45 5.92 23.71
C ALA A 321 13.46 6.65 22.78
N LEU A 322 12.89 5.97 21.78
CA LEU A 322 11.95 6.59 20.85
C LEU A 322 10.58 6.83 21.52
N PRO A 323 9.88 7.91 21.14
CA PRO A 323 8.49 8.09 21.48
C PRO A 323 7.66 6.86 21.06
N GLU A 324 6.66 6.51 21.87
CA GLU A 324 5.83 5.32 21.63
C GLU A 324 5.17 5.33 20.24
N LEU A 325 4.73 6.50 19.76
CA LEU A 325 4.17 6.67 18.42
C LEU A 325 5.16 6.20 17.34
N GLU A 326 6.38 6.73 17.35
CA GLU A 326 7.41 6.40 16.37
C GLU A 326 7.81 4.92 16.46
N ALA A 327 7.96 4.40 17.67
CA ALA A 327 8.23 2.98 17.90
C ALA A 327 7.14 2.08 17.29
N LEU A 328 5.86 2.41 17.49
CA LEU A 328 4.73 1.68 16.91
C LEU A 328 4.70 1.78 15.38
N VAL A 329 5.04 2.93 14.81
CA VAL A 329 5.18 3.10 13.35
C VAL A 329 6.30 2.23 12.79
N LEU A 330 7.41 2.11 13.50
CA LEU A 330 8.54 1.24 13.13
C LEU A 330 8.27 -0.25 13.40
N GLY A 331 7.13 -0.59 14.01
CA GLY A 331 6.68 -1.97 14.22
C GLY A 331 7.06 -2.60 15.56
N ALA A 332 7.24 -1.77 16.61
CA ALA A 332 7.50 -2.23 17.99
C ALA A 332 6.49 -3.24 18.52
#